data_AF-A0A6A5FEH6-F1
#
_entry.id   AF-A0A6A5FEH6-F1
#
_cell.length_a   1.000
_cell.length_b   1.000
_cell.length_c   1.000
_cell.angle_alpha   90.00
_cell.angle_beta   90.00
_cell.angle_gamma   90.00
#
_symmetry.space_group_name_H-M   'P 1'
#
loop_
_entity.id
_entity.type
_entity.pdbx_description
1 polymer ?
#
loop_
_entity_poly.entity_id
_entity_poly.type
_entity_poly.pdbx_seq_one_letter_code
_entity_poly.pdbx_strand_id
1 'polypeptide(L)'
;MPLVFRTLLFGFVTLLVVVFIIDDIAEVEEETANTGHSQKMNLHQLIPQPHRKAAAQVDPTALTRLSKDVNHLGPSYNTTVKLSSNNWTFNKTLSNLIRKNILRFLDPERDISILKGTLKPGDIIHYVFDRHSTINISENLYRLLPTVSPMKNQHHRRCAIVGNSGILLNSSCGPDIDSHDFVIRCNLAPVEEYFQDVGWRTNLVTMNPSVVQRAFQDLVSEEWRDRFLQRLQSLSGSVLWIPAFMAKGGEERVEWALRLILLHTVDVRTAFPSLRLLHAVRGYWLTNNVHIKRPTTGLLMYTMATRFCEEIHLYGFWPFPLDPQGRSVKYHYYDTLKYEYTSSSSPHTMPLEFRTLSALHRQGALRLHTGTCDTERRPQKELQRK
;
A
#
# COMPACT_ATOMS: atom_id res chain seq x y z
N MET A 1 43.85 4.97 35.71
CA MET A 1 44.57 5.32 34.46
C MET A 1 44.60 6.83 34.34
N PRO A 2 45.78 7.45 34.14
CA PRO A 2 45.91 8.91 34.09
C PRO A 2 45.17 9.50 32.89
N LEU A 3 44.63 10.71 33.05
CA LEU A 3 43.75 11.41 32.10
C LEU A 3 44.32 11.47 30.67
N VAL A 4 45.65 11.56 30.54
CA VAL A 4 46.39 11.58 29.27
C VAL A 4 46.19 10.30 28.46
N PHE A 5 46.03 9.15 29.11
CA PHE A 5 45.82 7.86 28.45
C PHE A 5 44.40 7.73 27.87
N ARG A 6 43.41 8.40 28.48
CA ARG A 6 42.02 8.39 28.00
C ARG A 6 41.85 9.27 26.76
N THR A 7 42.50 10.42 26.69
CA THR A 7 42.48 11.29 25.50
C THR A 7 43.22 10.67 24.32
N LEU A 8 44.36 10.00 24.57
CA LEU A 8 45.08 9.26 23.53
C LEU A 8 44.28 8.07 23.01
N LEU A 9 43.65 7.30 23.90
CA LEU A 9 42.79 6.17 23.50
C LEU A 9 41.57 6.64 22.72
N PHE A 10 40.94 7.74 23.12
CA PHE A 10 39.82 8.31 22.38
C PHE A 10 40.25 8.75 20.99
N GLY A 11 41.37 9.48 20.87
CA GLY A 11 41.92 9.91 19.58
C GLY A 11 42.26 8.75 18.64
N PHE A 12 42.80 7.65 19.16
CA PHE A 12 43.07 6.44 18.39
C PHE A 12 41.79 5.76 17.89
N VAL A 13 40.74 5.69 18.74
CA VAL A 13 39.46 5.11 18.35
C VAL A 13 38.76 5.98 17.30
N THR A 14 38.78 7.32 17.42
CA THR A 14 38.22 8.19 16.39
C THR A 14 38.97 8.06 15.06
N LEU A 15 40.30 7.96 15.10
CA LEU A 15 41.10 7.79 13.88
C LEU A 15 40.79 6.45 13.20
N LEU A 16 40.67 5.35 13.96
CA LEU A 16 40.28 4.04 13.43
C LEU A 16 38.88 4.08 12.81
N VAL A 17 37.91 4.72 13.45
CA VAL A 17 36.55 4.87 12.89
C VAL A 17 36.57 5.68 11.59
N VAL A 18 37.38 6.74 11.50
CA VAL A 18 37.53 7.52 10.26
C VAL A 18 38.19 6.68 9.17
N VAL A 19 39.19 5.87 9.49
CA VAL A 19 39.83 4.97 8.52
C VAL A 19 38.84 3.92 8.01
N PHE A 20 38.05 3.29 8.88
CA PHE A 20 37.01 2.33 8.45
C PHE A 20 35.92 2.98 7.60
N ILE A 21 35.53 4.23 7.89
CA ILE A 21 34.56 4.97 7.06
C ILE A 21 35.15 5.28 5.68
N ILE A 22 36.44 5.63 5.60
CA ILE A 22 37.09 5.90 4.32
C ILE A 22 37.26 4.61 3.51
N ASP A 23 37.57 3.49 4.15
CA ASP A 23 37.68 2.17 3.51
C ASP A 23 36.32 1.68 2.98
N ASP A 24 35.24 1.83 3.78
CA ASP A 24 33.86 1.57 3.34
C ASP A 24 33.44 2.46 2.16
N ILE A 25 33.85 3.74 2.15
CA ILE A 25 33.56 4.65 1.03
C ILE A 25 34.34 4.25 -0.23
N ALA A 26 35.60 3.86 -0.08
CA ALA A 26 36.43 3.41 -1.20
C ALA A 26 35.92 2.09 -1.81
N GLU A 27 35.48 1.13 -0.97
CA GLU A 27 34.90 -0.14 -1.42
C GLU A 27 33.56 0.08 -2.14
N VAL A 28 32.74 1.05 -1.68
CA VAL A 28 31.51 1.47 -2.36
C VAL A 28 31.80 2.17 -3.69
N GLU A 29 32.84 3.02 -3.76
CA GLU A 29 33.22 3.68 -5.01
C GLU A 29 33.78 2.68 -6.03
N GLU A 30 34.54 1.66 -5.61
CA GLU A 30 35.04 0.59 -6.48
C GLU A 30 33.91 -0.34 -6.99
N GLU A 31 32.92 -0.66 -6.16
CA GLU A 31 31.70 -1.38 -6.59
C GLU A 31 30.86 -0.56 -7.60
N THR A 32 30.80 0.77 -7.42
CA THR A 32 30.08 1.65 -8.36
C THR A 32 30.82 1.85 -9.69
N ALA A 33 32.15 1.80 -9.69
CA ALA A 33 32.97 1.85 -10.90
C ALA A 33 32.84 0.56 -11.73
N ASN A 34 32.78 -0.61 -11.08
CA ASN A 34 32.62 -1.90 -11.76
C ASN A 34 31.20 -2.19 -12.27
N THR A 35 30.18 -1.44 -11.82
CA THR A 35 28.81 -1.53 -12.36
C THR A 35 28.53 -0.55 -13.51
N GLY A 36 29.51 0.28 -13.89
CA GLY A 36 29.40 1.33 -14.91
C GLY A 36 29.14 0.88 -16.34
N HIS A 37 29.09 -0.43 -16.63
CA HIS A 37 28.88 -0.96 -17.99
C HIS A 37 27.56 -1.72 -18.22
N SER A 38 26.65 -1.77 -17.24
CA SER A 38 25.32 -2.35 -17.44
C SER A 38 24.28 -1.25 -17.72
N GLN A 39 23.70 -1.28 -18.93
CA GLN A 39 22.66 -0.35 -19.43
C GLN A 39 21.69 0.12 -18.34
N LYS A 40 21.74 1.41 -17.98
CA LYS A 40 20.71 2.10 -17.19
C LYS A 40 19.43 2.18 -18.01
N MET A 41 18.55 1.19 -17.89
CA MET A 41 17.19 1.28 -18.42
C MET A 41 16.39 2.25 -17.53
N ASN A 42 16.22 3.47 -18.02
CA ASN A 42 15.63 4.58 -17.29
C ASN A 42 14.09 4.48 -17.36
N LEU A 43 13.40 4.34 -16.22
CA LEU A 43 11.93 4.27 -16.15
C LEU A 43 11.25 5.51 -16.78
N HIS A 44 12.00 6.61 -16.92
CA HIS A 44 11.60 7.85 -17.59
C HIS A 44 11.20 7.69 -19.07
N GLN A 45 11.68 6.68 -19.78
CA GLN A 45 11.35 6.47 -21.21
C GLN A 45 10.00 5.75 -21.43
N LEU A 46 9.32 5.31 -20.38
CA LEU A 46 8.19 4.37 -20.47
C LEU A 46 6.83 4.97 -20.10
N ILE A 47 6.76 6.30 -19.88
CA ILE A 47 5.53 7.05 -19.58
C ILE A 47 5.36 8.13 -20.67
N PRO A 48 4.26 8.15 -21.45
CA PRO A 48 4.05 9.18 -22.46
C PRO A 48 3.95 10.57 -21.83
N GLN A 49 4.74 11.54 -22.33
CA GLN A 49 4.56 12.95 -22.00
C GLN A 49 3.39 13.56 -22.78
N PRO A 50 2.62 14.50 -22.20
CA PRO A 50 1.64 15.28 -22.94
C PRO A 50 2.35 16.28 -23.86
N HIS A 51 2.04 16.24 -25.15
CA HIS A 51 2.57 17.17 -26.15
C HIS A 51 2.18 18.62 -25.83
N ARG A 52 3.17 19.48 -25.52
CA ARG A 52 3.04 20.94 -25.61
C ARG A 52 3.17 21.34 -27.08
N LYS A 53 2.09 21.84 -27.69
CA LYS A 53 2.18 22.73 -28.86
C LYS A 53 2.08 24.19 -28.42
N ALA A 54 2.84 25.01 -29.13
CA ALA A 54 3.30 26.34 -28.80
C ALA A 54 2.21 27.37 -28.46
N ALA A 55 2.54 28.27 -27.53
CA ALA A 55 1.81 29.49 -27.26
C ALA A 55 2.11 30.52 -28.35
N ALA A 56 1.06 31.04 -28.99
CA ALA A 56 1.09 32.31 -29.71
C ALA A 56 -0.08 33.17 -29.17
N GLN A 57 0.21 34.44 -28.93
CA GLN A 57 -0.62 35.45 -28.26
C GLN A 57 -1.98 35.68 -28.95
N VAL A 58 -3.06 35.81 -28.17
CA VAL A 58 -4.27 36.53 -28.59
C VAL A 58 -4.89 37.32 -27.42
N ASP A 59 -5.18 38.57 -27.76
CA ASP A 59 -5.83 39.76 -27.16
C ASP A 59 -6.88 39.60 -26.01
N PRO A 60 -6.91 40.47 -24.97
CA PRO A 60 -7.73 40.31 -23.75
C PRO A 60 -9.24 40.65 -23.85
N THR A 61 -9.79 40.94 -25.04
CA THR A 61 -11.16 41.50 -25.14
C THR A 61 -12.24 40.49 -25.56
N ALA A 62 -11.94 39.19 -25.64
CA ALA A 62 -12.89 38.15 -26.04
C ALA A 62 -13.58 37.39 -24.86
N LEU A 63 -13.29 37.77 -23.60
CA LEU A 63 -13.70 37.02 -22.40
C LEU A 63 -15.16 37.19 -21.96
N THR A 64 -15.99 37.98 -22.67
CA THR A 64 -17.36 38.30 -22.22
C THR A 64 -18.48 37.70 -23.07
N ARG A 65 -18.18 36.85 -24.07
CA ARG A 65 -19.22 36.20 -24.92
C ARG A 65 -19.19 34.68 -25.00
N LEU A 66 -18.26 33.98 -24.34
CA LEU A 66 -18.23 32.50 -24.32
C LEU A 66 -18.85 31.85 -23.05
N SER A 67 -19.51 32.63 -22.18
CA SER A 67 -20.08 32.13 -20.92
C SER A 67 -21.47 31.47 -21.05
N LYS A 68 -21.94 31.12 -22.25
CA LYS A 68 -23.29 30.53 -22.42
C LYS A 68 -23.40 29.21 -23.17
N ASP A 69 -22.31 28.63 -23.70
CA ASP A 69 -22.37 27.36 -24.44
C ASP A 69 -21.52 26.20 -23.87
N VAL A 70 -21.05 26.29 -22.62
CA VAL A 70 -20.24 25.23 -21.97
C VAL A 70 -21.08 24.34 -21.03
N ASN A 71 -22.30 23.97 -21.44
CA ASN A 71 -23.14 23.03 -20.67
C ASN A 71 -23.50 21.71 -21.38
N HIS A 72 -22.94 21.45 -22.56
CA HIS A 72 -23.13 20.16 -23.23
C HIS A 72 -21.85 19.68 -23.92
N LEU A 73 -20.87 19.20 -23.15
CA LEU A 73 -19.82 18.29 -23.63
C LEU A 73 -19.24 17.55 -22.42
N GLY A 74 -19.76 16.35 -22.17
CA GLY A 74 -19.18 15.42 -21.19
C GLY A 74 -17.77 14.98 -21.61
N PRO A 75 -16.91 14.58 -20.66
CA PRO A 75 -15.58 14.08 -21.00
C PRO A 75 -15.72 12.76 -21.77
N SER A 76 -15.28 12.77 -23.03
CA SER A 76 -15.17 11.59 -23.88
C SER A 76 -14.18 10.58 -23.27
N TYR A 77 -14.72 9.55 -22.61
CA TYR A 77 -13.97 8.39 -22.13
C TYR A 77 -13.75 7.41 -23.29
N ASN A 78 -12.91 7.77 -24.26
CA ASN A 78 -12.57 6.88 -25.37
C ASN A 78 -11.08 6.55 -25.39
N THR A 79 -10.62 5.72 -24.44
CA THR A 79 -9.54 4.72 -24.62
C THR A 79 -9.42 3.77 -23.42
N THR A 80 -10.49 3.06 -23.07
CA THR A 80 -10.40 1.97 -22.07
C THR A 80 -10.08 0.67 -22.80
N VAL A 81 -8.80 0.45 -23.10
CA VAL A 81 -8.33 -0.83 -23.64
C VAL A 81 -8.59 -1.91 -22.59
N LYS A 82 -9.44 -2.89 -22.94
CA LYS A 82 -9.62 -4.13 -22.18
C LYS A 82 -8.23 -4.73 -21.93
N LEU A 83 -7.77 -4.73 -20.68
CA LEU A 83 -6.53 -5.39 -20.28
C LEU A 83 -6.74 -6.89 -20.47
N SER A 84 -6.37 -7.39 -21.66
CA SER A 84 -6.55 -8.79 -22.04
C SER A 84 -5.75 -9.68 -21.09
N SER A 85 -6.45 -10.55 -20.36
CA SER A 85 -5.87 -11.53 -19.43
C SER A 85 -5.06 -12.63 -20.12
N ASN A 86 -5.22 -12.82 -21.43
CA ASN A 86 -4.69 -14.01 -22.12
C ASN A 86 -3.20 -13.94 -22.47
N ASN A 87 -2.56 -12.75 -22.43
CA ASN A 87 -1.17 -12.57 -22.86
C ASN A 87 -0.24 -11.97 -21.79
N TRP A 88 -0.68 -11.89 -20.53
CA TRP A 88 0.19 -11.39 -19.47
C TRP A 88 1.26 -12.42 -19.09
N THR A 89 2.52 -11.99 -19.01
CA THR A 89 3.64 -12.83 -18.57
C THR A 89 4.42 -12.12 -17.48
N PHE A 90 4.87 -12.88 -16.47
CA PHE A 90 5.60 -12.33 -15.35
C PHE A 90 7.04 -11.98 -15.76
N ASN A 91 7.38 -10.69 -15.66
CA ASN A 91 8.73 -10.19 -15.88
C ASN A 91 9.49 -10.14 -14.55
N LYS A 92 10.08 -11.29 -14.18
CA LYS A 92 10.84 -11.45 -12.93
C LYS A 92 12.00 -10.46 -12.82
N THR A 93 12.68 -10.16 -13.91
CA THR A 93 13.81 -9.21 -13.94
C THR A 93 13.36 -7.80 -13.57
N LEU A 94 12.25 -7.32 -14.16
CA LEU A 94 11.70 -6.00 -13.82
C LEU A 94 11.17 -5.95 -12.38
N SER A 95 10.48 -7.00 -11.92
CA SER A 95 10.02 -7.10 -10.52
C SER A 95 11.21 -7.01 -9.54
N ASN A 96 12.31 -7.73 -9.81
CA ASN A 96 13.52 -7.68 -9.00
C ASN A 96 14.18 -6.28 -9.02
N LEU A 97 14.20 -5.60 -10.16
CA LEU A 97 14.72 -4.23 -10.26
C LEU A 97 13.90 -3.26 -9.41
N ILE A 98 12.58 -3.32 -9.49
CA ILE A 98 11.66 -2.52 -8.66
C ILE A 98 11.91 -2.80 -7.17
N ARG A 99 12.00 -4.09 -6.79
CA ARG A 99 12.32 -4.51 -5.42
C ARG A 99 13.64 -3.90 -4.91
N LYS A 100 14.70 -3.93 -5.73
CA LYS A 100 16.01 -3.35 -5.39
C LYS A 100 15.92 -1.82 -5.24
N ASN A 101 15.17 -1.14 -6.09
CA ASN A 101 15.00 0.30 -6.02
C ASN A 101 14.19 0.73 -4.79
N ILE A 102 13.13 0.00 -4.43
CA ILE A 102 12.30 0.28 -3.24
C ILE A 102 13.09 0.11 -1.95
N LEU A 103 14.01 -0.86 -1.89
CA LEU A 103 14.86 -1.09 -0.71
C LEU A 103 15.69 0.15 -0.30
N ARG A 104 15.98 1.06 -1.24
CA ARG A 104 16.69 2.32 -0.95
C ARG A 104 15.85 3.31 -0.14
N PHE A 105 14.53 3.11 -0.07
CA PHE A 105 13.58 4.02 0.59
C PHE A 105 12.99 3.40 1.85
N LEU A 106 12.64 2.11 1.82
CA LEU A 106 12.01 1.42 2.94
C LEU A 106 12.52 -0.01 3.12
N ASP A 107 12.48 -0.44 4.38
CA ASP A 107 12.75 -1.82 4.80
C ASP A 107 11.47 -2.34 5.47
N PRO A 108 10.78 -3.33 4.88
CA PRO A 108 9.50 -3.80 5.42
C PRO A 108 9.66 -4.37 6.83
N GLU A 109 10.82 -4.93 7.21
CA GLU A 109 11.00 -5.47 8.55
C GLU A 109 11.01 -4.37 9.59
N ARG A 110 11.60 -3.22 9.27
CA ARG A 110 11.68 -2.06 10.17
C ARG A 110 10.46 -1.14 10.08
N ASP A 111 9.87 -1.03 8.90
CA ASP A 111 8.83 -0.04 8.64
C ASP A 111 7.40 -0.56 8.83
N ILE A 112 7.20 -1.88 8.83
CA ILE A 112 5.88 -2.49 9.08
C ILE A 112 5.33 -2.13 10.45
N SER A 113 6.18 -2.09 11.48
CA SER A 113 5.78 -1.80 12.85
C SER A 113 6.88 -1.13 13.66
N ILE A 114 6.49 -0.15 14.46
CA ILE A 114 7.22 0.24 15.66
C ILE A 114 7.26 -0.97 16.60
N LEU A 115 8.41 -1.19 17.24
CA LEU A 115 8.63 -2.33 18.14
C LEU A 115 8.49 -1.93 19.60
N LYS A 116 8.14 -2.90 20.43
CA LYS A 116 8.10 -2.75 21.88
C LYS A 116 9.48 -2.38 22.41
N GLY A 117 9.53 -1.37 23.27
CA GLY A 117 10.78 -0.80 23.79
C GLY A 117 11.27 0.45 23.05
N THR A 118 10.76 0.72 21.83
CA THR A 118 11.00 2.02 21.15
C THR A 118 10.15 3.14 21.75
N LEU A 119 8.96 2.79 22.27
CA LEU A 119 8.01 3.71 22.89
C LEU A 119 7.55 3.17 24.24
N LYS A 120 7.03 4.07 25.09
CA LYS A 120 6.45 3.80 26.41
C LYS A 120 5.07 4.47 26.55
N PRO A 121 4.18 3.96 27.43
CA PRO A 121 2.94 4.63 27.75
C PRO A 121 3.19 6.09 28.16
N GLY A 122 2.39 7.01 27.61
CA GLY A 122 2.52 8.45 27.82
C GLY A 122 3.45 9.18 26.85
N ASP A 123 4.28 8.48 26.06
CA ASP A 123 5.10 9.11 25.02
C ASP A 123 4.20 9.86 24.02
N ILE A 124 4.65 11.05 23.60
CA ILE A 124 3.91 11.93 22.71
C ILE A 124 4.31 11.67 21.26
N ILE A 125 3.32 11.35 20.42
CA ILE A 125 3.49 11.17 18.98
C ILE A 125 2.74 12.27 18.23
N HIS A 126 3.40 12.88 17.25
CA HIS A 126 2.77 13.81 16.31
C HIS A 126 2.11 13.04 15.17
N TYR A 127 0.91 13.45 14.76
CA TYR A 127 0.27 12.86 13.58
C TYR A 127 1.05 13.15 12.31
N VAL A 128 1.15 12.15 11.44
CA VAL A 128 1.88 12.25 10.17
C VAL A 128 1.27 13.32 9.24
N PHE A 129 -0.06 13.43 9.21
CA PHE A 129 -0.77 14.39 8.35
C PHE A 129 -1.12 15.73 9.00
N ASP A 130 -1.06 15.82 10.32
CA ASP A 130 -1.29 17.04 11.09
C ASP A 130 -0.26 17.13 12.22
N ARG A 131 0.90 17.68 11.91
CA ARG A 131 2.02 17.73 12.86
C ARG A 131 1.75 18.64 14.06
N HIS A 132 0.71 19.47 14.02
CA HIS A 132 0.33 20.32 15.15
C HIS A 132 -0.50 19.56 16.19
N SER A 133 -1.13 18.45 15.79
CA SER A 133 -1.87 17.59 16.70
C SER A 133 -1.00 16.42 17.18
N THR A 134 -1.22 16.03 18.43
CA THR A 134 -0.50 14.94 19.10
C THR A 134 -1.45 13.90 19.68
N ILE A 135 -0.90 12.73 19.95
CA ILE A 135 -1.53 11.63 20.70
C ILE A 135 -0.50 11.01 21.65
N ASN A 136 -0.97 10.58 22.82
CA ASN A 136 -0.13 9.84 23.75
C ASN A 136 -0.25 8.34 23.49
N ILE A 137 0.85 7.62 23.62
CA ILE A 137 0.83 6.15 23.59
C ILE A 137 0.01 5.62 24.77
N SER A 138 -1.08 4.90 24.47
CA SER A 138 -1.92 4.28 25.48
C SER A 138 -1.31 2.97 26.01
N GLU A 139 -1.77 2.55 27.19
CA GLU A 139 -1.41 1.25 27.76
C GLU A 139 -1.82 0.09 26.85
N ASN A 140 -3.01 0.16 26.24
CA ASN A 140 -3.51 -0.88 25.34
C ASN A 140 -2.63 -1.01 24.09
N LEU A 141 -2.27 0.13 23.49
CA LEU A 141 -1.40 0.14 22.31
C LEU A 141 -0.02 -0.41 22.66
N TYR A 142 0.58 0.04 23.75
CA TYR A 142 1.89 -0.46 24.20
C TYR A 142 1.88 -1.97 24.48
N ARG A 143 0.81 -2.49 25.08
CA ARG A 143 0.65 -3.94 25.31
C ARG A 143 0.66 -4.73 24.00
N LEU A 144 0.07 -4.16 22.95
CA LEU A 144 -0.05 -4.76 21.62
C LEU A 144 1.09 -4.39 20.66
N LEU A 145 2.13 -3.65 21.09
CA LEU A 145 3.31 -3.47 20.25
C LEU A 145 4.08 -4.80 20.10
N PRO A 146 4.47 -5.18 18.87
CA PRO A 146 5.23 -6.41 18.66
C PRO A 146 6.66 -6.26 19.19
N THR A 147 7.19 -7.32 19.80
CA THR A 147 8.60 -7.37 20.25
C THR A 147 9.57 -7.66 19.11
N VAL A 148 9.09 -8.33 18.05
CA VAL A 148 9.84 -8.66 16.84
C VAL A 148 8.98 -8.29 15.64
N SER A 149 9.62 -7.83 14.55
CA SER A 149 8.89 -7.49 13.33
C SER A 149 8.01 -8.64 12.85
N PRO A 150 6.70 -8.39 12.60
CA PRO A 150 5.79 -9.39 12.01
C PRO A 150 6.20 -9.86 10.61
N MET A 151 7.10 -9.12 9.95
CA MET A 151 7.63 -9.42 8.62
C MET A 151 9.07 -9.96 8.64
N LYS A 152 9.63 -10.24 9.82
CA LYS A 152 10.99 -10.78 9.94
C LYS A 152 11.12 -12.09 9.17
N ASN A 153 12.11 -12.15 8.27
CA ASN A 153 12.42 -13.33 7.45
C ASN A 153 11.23 -13.86 6.64
N GLN A 154 10.25 -13.02 6.31
CA GLN A 154 9.11 -13.43 5.49
C GLN A 154 9.45 -13.31 4.01
N HIS A 155 9.15 -14.36 3.25
CA HIS A 155 9.30 -14.38 1.81
C HIS A 155 8.26 -15.32 1.19
N HIS A 156 7.51 -14.82 0.22
CA HIS A 156 6.38 -15.51 -0.40
C HIS A 156 6.51 -15.48 -1.93
N ARG A 157 6.16 -16.57 -2.60
CA ARG A 157 6.32 -16.67 -4.05
C ARG A 157 5.22 -15.89 -4.77
N ARG A 158 3.95 -16.12 -4.43
CA ARG A 158 2.81 -15.43 -5.03
C ARG A 158 1.97 -14.74 -3.97
N CYS A 159 1.80 -13.44 -4.09
CA CYS A 159 0.97 -12.64 -3.20
C CYS A 159 -0.23 -12.04 -3.92
N ALA A 160 -1.39 -12.06 -3.26
CA ALA A 160 -2.55 -11.30 -3.69
C ALA A 160 -2.70 -10.06 -2.80
N ILE A 161 -2.93 -8.90 -3.42
CA ILE A 161 -3.31 -7.67 -2.73
C ILE A 161 -4.72 -7.32 -3.18
N VAL A 162 -5.64 -7.31 -2.22
CA VAL A 162 -7.06 -7.09 -2.45
C VAL A 162 -7.42 -5.68 -1.97
N GLY A 163 -7.63 -4.80 -2.94
CA GLY A 163 -8.27 -3.51 -2.75
C GLY A 163 -9.79 -3.66 -2.62
N ASN A 164 -10.47 -2.56 -2.35
CA ASN A 164 -11.87 -2.61 -1.93
C ASN A 164 -12.87 -2.28 -3.03
N SER A 165 -12.43 -2.06 -4.27
CA SER A 165 -13.32 -1.60 -5.35
C SER A 165 -14.48 -2.57 -5.62
N GLY A 166 -15.65 -2.00 -5.94
CA GLY A 166 -16.83 -2.75 -6.37
C GLY A 166 -16.65 -3.52 -7.68
N ILE A 167 -15.53 -3.34 -8.40
CA ILE A 167 -15.19 -4.15 -9.59
C ILE A 167 -15.09 -5.65 -9.28
N LEU A 168 -14.90 -6.00 -8.00
CA LEU A 168 -14.84 -7.39 -7.55
C LEU A 168 -16.21 -8.07 -7.54
N LEU A 169 -17.32 -7.33 -7.48
CA LEU A 169 -18.65 -7.93 -7.41
C LEU A 169 -18.95 -8.76 -8.66
N ASN A 170 -19.36 -10.02 -8.46
CA ASN A 170 -19.59 -11.04 -9.48
C ASN A 170 -18.34 -11.38 -10.32
N SER A 171 -17.15 -11.19 -9.77
CA SER A 171 -15.89 -11.55 -10.44
C SER A 171 -15.54 -13.03 -10.31
N SER A 172 -16.09 -13.73 -9.31
CA SER A 172 -15.70 -15.11 -8.97
C SER A 172 -14.20 -15.29 -8.68
N CYS A 173 -13.52 -14.21 -8.27
CA CYS A 173 -12.08 -14.22 -8.02
C CYS A 173 -11.67 -14.82 -6.68
N GLY A 174 -12.62 -15.16 -5.79
CA GLY A 174 -12.31 -15.68 -4.46
C GLY A 174 -11.39 -16.90 -4.46
N PRO A 175 -11.67 -17.96 -5.23
CA PRO A 175 -10.79 -19.13 -5.32
C PRO A 175 -9.39 -18.81 -5.87
N ASP A 176 -9.26 -17.86 -6.80
CA ASP A 176 -7.97 -17.45 -7.34
C ASP A 176 -7.17 -16.65 -6.29
N ILE A 177 -7.81 -15.72 -5.58
CA ILE A 177 -7.22 -14.96 -4.47
C ILE A 177 -6.70 -15.92 -3.39
N ASP A 178 -7.53 -16.86 -2.93
CA ASP A 178 -7.18 -17.79 -1.84
C ASP A 178 -6.07 -18.78 -2.22
N SER A 179 -5.81 -18.96 -3.52
CA SER A 179 -4.71 -19.80 -4.03
C SER A 179 -3.31 -19.18 -3.86
N HIS A 180 -3.21 -17.90 -3.49
CA HIS A 180 -1.92 -17.21 -3.28
C HIS A 180 -1.31 -17.59 -1.93
N ASP A 181 0.03 -17.58 -1.84
CA ASP A 181 0.76 -17.93 -0.62
C ASP A 181 0.52 -16.93 0.51
N PHE A 182 0.30 -15.67 0.14
CA PHE A 182 0.10 -14.58 1.09
C PHE A 182 -0.94 -13.58 0.56
N VAL A 183 -1.99 -13.32 1.34
CA VAL A 183 -3.08 -12.41 0.98
C VAL A 183 -3.07 -11.17 1.85
N ILE A 184 -2.93 -10.00 1.21
CA ILE A 184 -2.96 -8.68 1.82
C ILE A 184 -4.30 -8.02 1.54
N ARG A 185 -5.04 -7.61 2.57
CA ARG A 185 -6.33 -6.92 2.44
C ARG A 185 -6.27 -5.48 2.96
N CYS A 186 -7.14 -4.62 2.43
CA CYS A 186 -7.18 -3.22 2.77
C CYS A 186 -8.35 -2.85 3.70
N ASN A 187 -8.04 -2.08 4.74
CA ASN A 187 -9.01 -1.42 5.62
C ASN A 187 -10.06 -2.35 6.23
N LEU A 188 -9.67 -3.52 6.74
CA LEU A 188 -10.52 -4.50 7.45
C LEU A 188 -11.89 -4.70 6.79
N ALA A 189 -11.90 -4.72 5.46
CA ALA A 189 -13.12 -4.89 4.72
C ALA A 189 -13.78 -6.25 5.06
N PRO A 190 -15.12 -6.31 5.15
CA PRO A 190 -15.86 -7.56 5.27
C PRO A 190 -15.50 -8.53 4.14
N VAL A 191 -15.47 -9.83 4.43
CA VAL A 191 -15.20 -10.88 3.42
C VAL A 191 -16.28 -11.94 3.41
N GLU A 192 -16.99 -12.10 4.52
CA GLU A 192 -17.92 -13.17 4.80
C GLU A 192 -19.04 -13.24 3.76
N GLU A 193 -19.71 -12.11 3.48
CA GLU A 193 -20.80 -12.06 2.52
C GLU A 193 -20.31 -12.02 1.05
N TYR A 194 -19.01 -11.83 0.84
CA TYR A 194 -18.41 -11.55 -0.48
C TYR A 194 -17.41 -12.62 -0.92
N PHE A 195 -17.33 -13.74 -0.19
CA PHE A 195 -16.21 -14.67 -0.32
C PHE A 195 -16.04 -15.29 -1.70
N GLN A 196 -17.13 -15.44 -2.46
CA GLN A 196 -17.07 -15.95 -3.83
C GLN A 196 -16.23 -15.04 -4.74
N ASP A 197 -16.26 -13.73 -4.48
CA ASP A 197 -15.58 -12.71 -5.25
C ASP A 197 -14.22 -12.32 -4.66
N VAL A 198 -14.13 -12.25 -3.32
CA VAL A 198 -12.97 -11.69 -2.64
C VAL A 198 -12.13 -12.70 -1.85
N GLY A 199 -12.61 -13.94 -1.70
CA GLY A 199 -11.94 -15.00 -0.95
C GLY A 199 -12.00 -14.80 0.57
N TRP A 200 -11.61 -15.81 1.33
CA TRP A 200 -11.56 -15.78 2.79
C TRP A 200 -10.15 -15.57 3.35
N ARG A 201 -9.13 -16.06 2.63
CA ARG A 201 -7.74 -16.08 3.13
C ARG A 201 -7.27 -14.66 3.40
N THR A 202 -6.67 -14.46 4.56
CA THR A 202 -6.07 -13.21 4.99
C THR A 202 -4.77 -13.56 5.70
N ASN A 203 -3.69 -12.87 5.40
CA ASN A 203 -2.42 -13.02 6.12
C ASN A 203 -1.93 -11.68 6.69
N LEU A 204 -2.27 -10.59 6.01
CA LEU A 204 -2.12 -9.22 6.49
C LEU A 204 -3.37 -8.43 6.11
N VAL A 205 -3.91 -7.66 7.05
CA VAL A 205 -4.98 -6.72 6.76
C VAL A 205 -4.69 -5.38 7.43
N THR A 206 -4.86 -4.30 6.68
CA THR A 206 -4.77 -2.95 7.26
C THR A 206 -6.10 -2.57 7.90
N MET A 207 -6.10 -1.77 8.96
CA MET A 207 -7.33 -1.27 9.60
C MET A 207 -7.21 0.25 9.76
N ASN A 208 -7.45 0.99 8.67
CA ASN A 208 -7.61 2.44 8.79
C ASN A 208 -8.77 2.73 9.76
N PRO A 209 -8.61 3.60 10.78
CA PRO A 209 -9.65 3.81 11.80
C PRO A 209 -11.02 4.15 11.23
N SER A 210 -11.09 4.84 10.09
CA SER A 210 -12.35 5.18 9.42
C SER A 210 -13.18 3.97 8.96
N VAL A 211 -12.62 2.76 8.88
CA VAL A 211 -13.41 1.56 8.58
C VAL A 211 -14.40 1.24 9.70
N VAL A 212 -14.05 1.51 10.97
CA VAL A 212 -14.93 1.19 12.11
C VAL A 212 -16.24 1.96 11.99
N GLN A 213 -16.18 3.21 11.55
CA GLN A 213 -17.37 3.99 11.22
C GLN A 213 -18.11 3.43 9.99
N ARG A 214 -17.38 3.20 8.90
CA ARG A 214 -17.98 2.95 7.58
C ARG A 214 -18.57 1.56 7.41
N ALA A 215 -17.91 0.53 7.93
CA ALA A 215 -18.32 -0.86 7.79
C ALA A 215 -18.92 -1.44 9.07
N PHE A 216 -18.69 -0.81 10.23
CA PHE A 216 -19.11 -1.31 11.53
C PHE A 216 -19.89 -0.27 12.36
N GLN A 217 -20.38 0.80 11.72
CA GLN A 217 -21.24 1.84 12.31
C GLN A 217 -20.78 2.36 13.67
N ASP A 218 -19.47 2.58 13.86
CA ASP A 218 -18.91 3.04 15.14
C ASP A 218 -19.34 2.19 16.36
N LEU A 219 -19.62 0.91 16.12
CA LEU A 219 -20.00 -0.07 17.15
C LEU A 219 -21.19 0.39 18.02
N VAL A 220 -22.11 1.18 17.45
CA VAL A 220 -23.23 1.81 18.17
C VAL A 220 -24.21 0.83 18.81
N SER A 221 -24.24 -0.42 18.35
CA SER A 221 -25.07 -1.49 18.90
C SER A 221 -24.25 -2.74 19.19
N GLU A 222 -24.80 -3.65 20.01
CA GLU A 222 -24.19 -4.96 20.26
C GLU A 222 -24.01 -5.75 18.98
N GLU A 223 -24.96 -5.69 18.05
CA GLU A 223 -24.84 -6.33 16.73
C GLU A 223 -23.58 -5.85 15.99
N TRP A 224 -23.35 -4.53 15.92
CA TRP A 224 -22.18 -3.99 15.22
C TRP A 224 -20.87 -4.29 15.94
N ARG A 225 -20.89 -4.27 17.28
CA ARG A 225 -19.77 -4.70 18.11
C ARG A 225 -19.41 -6.17 17.86
N ASP A 226 -20.41 -7.04 17.80
CA ASP A 226 -20.23 -8.47 17.57
C ASP A 226 -19.75 -8.76 16.14
N ARG A 227 -20.27 -8.05 15.12
CA ARG A 227 -19.78 -8.17 13.74
C ARG A 227 -18.31 -7.74 13.62
N PHE A 228 -17.93 -6.65 14.30
CA PHE A 228 -16.54 -6.21 14.33
C PHE A 228 -15.64 -7.23 15.06
N LEU A 229 -16.08 -7.76 16.20
CA LEU A 229 -15.36 -8.78 16.95
C LEU A 229 -15.21 -10.08 16.14
N GLN A 230 -16.27 -10.54 15.48
CA GLN A 230 -16.22 -11.71 14.59
C GLN A 230 -15.20 -11.49 13.47
N ARG A 231 -15.17 -10.29 12.87
CA ARG A 231 -14.18 -9.96 11.84
C ARG A 231 -12.75 -9.98 12.38
N LEU A 232 -12.52 -9.49 13.60
CA LEU A 232 -11.21 -9.57 14.25
C LEU A 232 -10.82 -11.03 14.55
N GLN A 233 -11.75 -11.85 15.04
CA GLN A 233 -11.53 -13.27 15.33
C GLN A 233 -11.25 -14.09 14.06
N SER A 234 -11.87 -13.75 12.93
CA SER A 234 -11.65 -14.46 11.66
C SER A 234 -10.25 -14.24 11.07
N LEU A 235 -9.43 -13.35 11.66
CA LEU A 235 -8.04 -13.12 11.23
C LEU A 235 -7.05 -14.18 11.71
N SER A 236 -7.33 -14.89 12.81
CA SER A 236 -6.54 -16.01 13.39
C SER A 236 -5.06 -16.08 12.96
N GLY A 237 -4.18 -15.40 13.69
CA GLY A 237 -2.73 -15.38 13.48
C GLY A 237 -2.24 -14.42 12.39
N SER A 238 -3.15 -13.78 11.65
CA SER A 238 -2.82 -12.76 10.66
C SER A 238 -2.24 -11.49 11.28
N VAL A 239 -1.57 -10.70 10.45
CA VAL A 239 -1.10 -9.37 10.83
C VAL A 239 -2.25 -8.36 10.71
N LEU A 240 -2.61 -7.72 11.83
CA LEU A 240 -3.52 -6.57 11.84
C LEU A 240 -2.70 -5.28 11.88
N TRP A 241 -2.60 -4.61 10.73
CA TRP A 241 -1.79 -3.41 10.57
C TRP A 241 -2.63 -2.15 10.79
N ILE A 242 -2.37 -1.42 11.87
CA ILE A 242 -3.18 -0.28 12.33
C ILE A 242 -2.39 1.02 12.17
N PRO A 243 -2.71 1.88 11.18
CA PRO A 243 -2.08 3.19 11.00
C PRO A 243 -2.59 4.23 12.03
N ALA A 244 -2.38 3.96 13.32
CA ALA A 244 -2.91 4.74 14.44
C ALA A 244 -2.45 6.21 14.46
N PHE A 245 -1.28 6.50 13.89
CA PHE A 245 -0.64 7.82 13.98
C PHE A 245 -0.73 8.64 12.68
N MET A 246 -1.56 8.22 11.71
CA MET A 246 -1.60 8.90 10.41
C MET A 246 -2.40 10.21 10.45
N ALA A 247 -3.64 10.16 10.95
CA ALA A 247 -4.56 11.29 11.00
C ALA A 247 -5.26 11.36 12.37
N LYS A 248 -5.52 12.58 12.83
CA LYS A 248 -6.38 12.85 13.99
C LYS A 248 -7.83 12.44 13.72
N GLY A 249 -8.57 12.08 14.75
CA GLY A 249 -10.00 11.74 14.71
C GLY A 249 -10.31 10.24 14.63
N GLY A 250 -9.27 9.39 14.66
CA GLY A 250 -9.38 7.93 14.64
C GLY A 250 -9.03 7.25 15.97
N GLU A 251 -8.63 8.02 16.98
CA GLU A 251 -8.04 7.54 18.23
C GLU A 251 -8.96 6.61 18.99
N GLU A 252 -10.21 7.03 19.16
CA GLU A 252 -11.23 6.27 19.89
C GLU A 252 -11.54 4.94 19.19
N ARG A 253 -11.64 4.94 17.86
CA ARG A 253 -11.87 3.73 17.05
C ARG A 253 -10.69 2.76 17.13
N VAL A 254 -9.46 3.28 17.20
CA VAL A 254 -8.27 2.45 17.46
C VAL A 254 -8.39 1.85 18.86
N GLU A 255 -8.66 2.65 19.90
CA GLU A 255 -8.79 2.15 21.27
C GLU A 255 -9.90 1.09 21.43
N TRP A 256 -11.04 1.23 20.77
CA TRP A 256 -12.08 0.21 20.77
C TRP A 256 -11.57 -1.12 20.21
N ALA A 257 -10.85 -1.08 19.08
CA ALA A 257 -10.25 -2.28 18.50
C ALA A 257 -9.22 -2.92 19.43
N LEU A 258 -8.30 -2.12 20.00
CA LEU A 258 -7.29 -2.61 20.92
C LEU A 258 -7.91 -3.23 22.19
N ARG A 259 -8.95 -2.59 22.74
CA ARG A 259 -9.68 -3.10 23.91
C ARG A 259 -10.36 -4.43 23.60
N LEU A 260 -11.03 -4.56 22.47
CA LEU A 260 -11.69 -5.82 22.08
C LEU A 260 -10.69 -6.95 21.87
N ILE A 261 -9.55 -6.67 21.22
CA ILE A 261 -8.47 -7.65 21.05
C ILE A 261 -7.98 -8.16 22.40
N LEU A 262 -7.72 -7.26 23.35
CA LEU A 262 -7.22 -7.61 24.68
C LEU A 262 -8.28 -8.34 25.52
N LEU A 263 -9.53 -7.86 25.51
CA LEU A 263 -10.62 -8.40 26.32
C LEU A 263 -11.02 -9.82 25.88
N HIS A 264 -11.05 -10.06 24.57
CA HIS A 264 -11.46 -11.35 23.99
C HIS A 264 -10.27 -12.22 23.58
N THR A 265 -9.04 -11.83 23.95
CA THR A 265 -7.80 -12.56 23.62
C THR A 265 -7.73 -12.95 22.15
N VAL A 266 -8.06 -12.01 21.26
CA VAL A 266 -8.13 -12.27 19.83
C VAL A 266 -6.74 -12.62 19.30
N ASP A 267 -6.63 -13.76 18.61
CA ASP A 267 -5.40 -14.24 17.99
C ASP A 267 -5.06 -13.41 16.74
N VAL A 268 -4.39 -12.27 16.94
CA VAL A 268 -3.87 -11.41 15.87
C VAL A 268 -2.49 -10.87 16.24
N ARG A 269 -1.63 -10.70 15.22
CA ARG A 269 -0.35 -10.02 15.36
C ARG A 269 -0.50 -8.56 14.96
N THR A 270 -0.57 -7.67 15.93
CA THR A 270 -0.71 -6.23 15.68
C THR A 270 0.59 -5.61 15.16
N ALA A 271 0.45 -4.67 14.23
CA ALA A 271 1.53 -3.88 13.66
C ALA A 271 1.13 -2.41 13.56
N PHE A 272 2.00 -1.50 13.98
CA PHE A 272 1.75 -0.05 13.97
C PHE A 272 2.85 0.64 13.17
N PRO A 273 2.58 1.11 11.95
CA PRO A 273 3.64 1.51 11.02
C PRO A 273 4.56 2.57 11.58
N SER A 274 5.82 2.47 11.15
CA SER A 274 6.81 3.52 11.37
C SER A 274 6.30 4.87 10.84
N LEU A 275 6.56 5.93 11.61
CA LEU A 275 6.13 7.29 11.28
C LEU A 275 6.73 7.81 9.95
N ARG A 276 7.83 7.22 9.49
CA ARG A 276 8.47 7.58 8.20
C ARG A 276 7.93 6.80 6.99
N LEU A 277 7.23 5.68 7.19
CA LEU A 277 6.90 4.73 6.12
C LEU A 277 6.20 5.42 4.94
N LEU A 278 5.21 6.26 5.23
CA LEU A 278 4.47 6.93 4.18
C LEU A 278 5.31 7.93 3.40
N HIS A 279 6.21 8.66 4.08
CA HIS A 279 7.15 9.57 3.44
C HIS A 279 8.15 8.82 2.55
N ALA A 280 8.65 7.66 3.00
CA ALA A 280 9.52 6.80 2.22
C ALA A 280 8.83 6.29 0.94
N VAL A 281 7.60 5.80 1.07
CA VAL A 281 6.80 5.31 -0.07
C VAL A 281 6.51 6.44 -1.05
N ARG A 282 6.08 7.60 -0.55
CA ARG A 282 5.88 8.79 -1.39
C ARG A 282 7.17 9.21 -2.09
N GLY A 283 8.31 9.18 -1.39
CA GLY A 283 9.63 9.50 -1.93
C GLY A 283 9.99 8.61 -3.12
N TYR A 284 9.81 7.28 -2.97
CA TYR A 284 10.05 6.33 -4.06
C TYR A 284 9.22 6.67 -5.31
N TRP A 285 7.92 6.86 -5.16
CA TRP A 285 7.03 7.17 -6.29
C TRP A 285 7.37 8.52 -6.92
N LEU A 286 7.69 9.53 -6.11
CA LEU A 286 8.10 10.86 -6.60
C LEU A 286 9.40 10.80 -7.41
N THR A 287 10.43 10.08 -6.93
CA THR A 287 11.68 9.88 -7.67
C THR A 287 11.46 9.15 -9.00
N ASN A 288 10.40 8.35 -9.10
CA ASN A 288 9.99 7.67 -10.33
C ASN A 288 8.94 8.46 -11.13
N ASN A 289 8.88 9.79 -10.94
CA ASN A 289 8.01 10.72 -11.68
C ASN A 289 6.49 10.52 -11.47
N VAL A 290 6.10 9.81 -10.41
CA VAL A 290 4.71 9.58 -10.03
C VAL A 290 4.34 10.54 -8.89
N HIS A 291 3.77 11.68 -9.27
CA HIS A 291 3.47 12.81 -8.38
C HIS A 291 2.20 12.58 -7.55
N ILE A 292 2.32 11.76 -6.51
CA ILE A 292 1.21 11.48 -5.58
C ILE A 292 1.36 12.31 -4.32
N LYS A 293 0.30 13.06 -3.95
CA LYS A 293 0.25 13.82 -2.70
C LYS A 293 0.24 12.88 -1.48
N ARG A 294 -0.66 11.90 -1.49
CA ARG A 294 -0.79 10.86 -0.46
C ARG A 294 -1.10 9.51 -1.11
N PRO A 295 -0.20 8.52 -1.01
CA PRO A 295 -0.47 7.16 -1.49
C PRO A 295 -1.73 6.59 -0.86
N THR A 296 -2.56 5.87 -1.64
CA THR A 296 -3.61 5.03 -1.04
C THR A 296 -3.03 3.88 -0.24
N THR A 297 -3.84 3.28 0.64
CA THR A 297 -3.50 2.03 1.32
C THR A 297 -3.11 0.94 0.32
N GLY A 298 -3.78 0.84 -0.83
CA GLY A 298 -3.47 -0.16 -1.86
C GLY A 298 -2.07 0.02 -2.46
N LEU A 299 -1.70 1.26 -2.84
CA LEU A 299 -0.36 1.55 -3.35
C LEU A 299 0.72 1.37 -2.29
N LEU A 300 0.42 1.75 -1.05
CA LEU A 300 1.28 1.52 0.11
C LEU A 300 1.57 0.03 0.28
N MET A 301 0.53 -0.81 0.31
CA MET A 301 0.66 -2.26 0.46
C MET A 301 1.39 -2.90 -0.72
N TYR A 302 1.15 -2.46 -1.96
CA TYR A 302 1.94 -2.91 -3.11
C TYR A 302 3.42 -2.61 -2.92
N THR A 303 3.76 -1.37 -2.54
CA THR A 303 5.16 -0.95 -2.36
C THR A 303 5.85 -1.78 -1.28
N MET A 304 5.18 -2.02 -0.16
CA MET A 304 5.72 -2.87 0.93
C MET A 304 5.86 -4.34 0.49
N ALA A 305 4.84 -4.90 -0.16
CA ALA A 305 4.81 -6.29 -0.61
C ALA A 305 5.95 -6.63 -1.56
N THR A 306 6.43 -5.67 -2.37
CA THR A 306 7.57 -5.91 -3.28
C THR A 306 8.81 -6.46 -2.56
N ARG A 307 8.96 -6.21 -1.26
CA ARG A 307 10.12 -6.61 -0.49
C ARG A 307 10.05 -8.02 0.09
N PHE A 308 8.86 -8.60 0.18
CA PHE A 308 8.63 -9.95 0.73
C PHE A 308 7.79 -10.87 -0.19
N CYS A 309 7.42 -10.41 -1.39
CA CYS A 309 6.70 -11.18 -2.41
C CYS A 309 7.50 -11.24 -3.71
N GLU A 310 7.63 -12.42 -4.33
CA GLU A 310 8.25 -12.56 -5.65
C GLU A 310 7.36 -11.99 -6.76
N GLU A 311 6.12 -12.48 -6.84
CA GLU A 311 5.11 -12.14 -7.83
C GLU A 311 3.85 -11.59 -7.13
N ILE A 312 3.35 -10.44 -7.61
CA ILE A 312 2.25 -9.72 -6.98
C ILE A 312 1.06 -9.62 -7.94
N HIS A 313 -0.09 -10.08 -7.48
CA HIS A 313 -1.38 -9.94 -8.13
C HIS A 313 -2.24 -8.91 -7.38
N LEU A 314 -2.89 -8.01 -8.12
CA LEU A 314 -3.75 -6.97 -7.60
C LEU A 314 -5.20 -7.23 -8.01
N TYR A 315 -6.10 -7.21 -7.03
CA TYR A 315 -7.55 -7.42 -7.18
C TYR A 315 -8.27 -6.22 -6.57
N GLY A 316 -9.35 -5.73 -7.18
CA GLY A 316 -10.12 -4.62 -6.61
C GLY A 316 -9.43 -3.26 -6.68
N PHE A 317 -8.46 -3.11 -7.59
CA PHE A 317 -7.80 -1.84 -7.92
C PHE A 317 -8.49 -1.21 -9.12
N TRP A 318 -9.67 -0.63 -8.91
CA TRP A 318 -10.43 0.06 -9.95
C TRP A 318 -11.08 1.31 -9.39
N PRO A 319 -10.51 2.50 -9.65
CA PRO A 319 -11.02 3.74 -9.10
C PRO A 319 -11.90 4.45 -10.12
N PHE A 320 -12.84 3.77 -10.79
CA PHE A 320 -13.75 4.44 -11.74
C PHE A 320 -15.19 3.98 -11.54
N PRO A 321 -16.18 4.88 -11.69
CA PRO A 321 -17.59 4.58 -11.45
C PRO A 321 -18.21 3.67 -12.52
N LEU A 322 -17.52 3.45 -13.64
CA LEU A 322 -17.95 2.58 -14.72
C LEU A 322 -16.87 1.54 -14.96
N ASP A 323 -17.26 0.32 -15.32
CA ASP A 323 -16.35 -0.73 -15.79
C ASP A 323 -16.04 -0.56 -17.30
N PRO A 324 -15.16 -1.39 -17.89
CA PRO A 324 -14.87 -1.32 -19.33
C PRO A 324 -16.08 -1.61 -20.24
N GLN A 325 -17.18 -2.14 -19.72
CA GLN A 325 -18.43 -2.39 -20.43
C GLN A 325 -19.46 -1.26 -20.21
N GLY A 326 -19.11 -0.20 -19.46
CA GLY A 326 -20.01 0.91 -19.15
C GLY A 326 -21.02 0.61 -18.04
N ARG A 327 -20.87 -0.49 -17.31
CA ARG A 327 -21.74 -0.83 -16.17
C ARG A 327 -21.27 -0.09 -14.92
N SER A 328 -22.22 0.29 -14.07
CA SER A 328 -21.94 0.99 -12.81
C SER A 328 -21.12 0.12 -11.86
N VAL A 329 -20.06 0.69 -11.30
CA VAL A 329 -19.17 0.06 -10.32
C VAL A 329 -19.28 0.80 -9.01
N LYS A 330 -19.65 0.10 -7.93
CA LYS A 330 -19.65 0.69 -6.58
C LYS A 330 -18.25 1.11 -6.17
N TYR A 331 -18.13 2.15 -5.33
CA TYR A 331 -16.83 2.58 -4.84
C TYR A 331 -16.16 1.50 -3.99
N HIS A 332 -16.89 0.92 -3.04
CA HIS A 332 -16.50 -0.32 -2.39
C HIS A 332 -17.48 -1.45 -2.69
N TYR A 333 -17.01 -2.70 -2.61
CA TYR A 333 -17.87 -3.87 -2.78
C TYR A 333 -18.87 -4.06 -1.62
N TYR A 334 -18.57 -3.50 -0.43
CA TYR A 334 -19.31 -3.78 0.82
C TYR A 334 -20.13 -2.62 1.38
N ASP A 335 -19.98 -1.39 0.88
CA ASP A 335 -20.68 -0.22 1.42
C ASP A 335 -21.43 0.60 0.35
N THR A 336 -22.01 1.72 0.79
CA THR A 336 -22.80 2.63 -0.05
C THR A 336 -22.05 3.90 -0.42
N LEU A 337 -20.75 3.99 -0.12
CA LEU A 337 -19.94 5.18 -0.38
C LEU A 337 -19.92 5.50 -1.88
N LYS A 338 -19.87 6.80 -2.19
CA LYS A 338 -19.79 7.30 -3.56
C LYS A 338 -18.37 7.77 -3.88
N TYR A 339 -18.13 7.95 -5.17
CA TYR A 339 -16.87 8.43 -5.71
C TYR A 339 -16.71 9.91 -5.37
N GLU A 340 -15.91 10.22 -4.35
CA GLU A 340 -15.64 11.60 -3.93
C GLU A 340 -14.19 12.04 -4.21
N TYR A 341 -13.34 11.14 -4.72
CA TYR A 341 -11.93 11.48 -4.95
C TYR A 341 -11.69 12.45 -6.12
N THR A 342 -12.70 12.70 -6.94
CA THR A 342 -12.63 13.72 -8.00
C THR A 342 -12.75 15.14 -7.43
N SER A 343 -13.08 15.30 -6.14
CA SER A 343 -13.05 16.60 -5.50
C SER A 343 -11.61 17.11 -5.35
N SER A 344 -11.43 18.43 -5.43
CA SER A 344 -10.15 19.10 -5.17
C SER A 344 -9.64 18.90 -3.73
N SER A 345 -10.52 18.47 -2.81
CA SER A 345 -10.19 18.17 -1.41
C SER A 345 -9.69 16.74 -1.20
N SER A 346 -9.79 15.86 -2.20
CA SER A 346 -9.31 14.50 -2.06
C SER A 346 -7.79 14.46 -1.92
N PRO A 347 -7.24 13.78 -0.91
CA PRO A 347 -5.80 13.70 -0.73
C PRO A 347 -5.13 12.71 -1.68
N HIS A 348 -5.91 11.83 -2.33
CA HIS A 348 -5.42 10.74 -3.16
C HIS A 348 -5.58 11.05 -4.64
N THR A 349 -4.64 10.58 -5.46
CA THR A 349 -4.72 10.70 -6.92
C THR A 349 -4.96 9.31 -7.51
N MET A 350 -6.03 8.65 -7.10
CA MET A 350 -6.31 7.24 -7.44
C MET A 350 -6.26 6.92 -8.94
N PRO A 351 -6.79 7.75 -9.86
CA PRO A 351 -6.63 7.52 -11.29
C PRO A 351 -5.17 7.55 -11.78
N LEU A 352 -4.28 8.31 -11.13
CA LEU A 352 -2.84 8.29 -11.44
C LEU A 352 -2.19 7.01 -10.91
N GLU A 353 -2.56 6.59 -9.70
CA GLU A 353 -2.09 5.32 -9.12
C GLU A 353 -2.50 4.14 -10.01
N PHE A 354 -3.76 4.06 -10.42
CA PHE A 354 -4.24 3.01 -11.33
C PHE A 354 -3.52 3.02 -12.66
N ARG A 355 -3.30 4.19 -13.28
CA ARG A 355 -2.54 4.30 -14.54
C ARG A 355 -1.10 3.78 -14.38
N THR A 356 -0.48 4.08 -13.25
CA THR A 356 0.87 3.62 -12.90
C THR A 356 0.90 2.10 -12.75
N LEU A 357 0.00 1.53 -11.95
CA LEU A 357 -0.12 0.09 -11.75
C LEU A 357 -0.48 -0.65 -13.05
N SER A 358 -1.31 -0.05 -13.90
CA SER A 358 -1.63 -0.57 -15.24
C SER A 358 -0.43 -0.58 -16.17
N ALA A 359 0.45 0.42 -16.09
CA ALA A 359 1.70 0.43 -16.84
C ALA A 359 2.64 -0.70 -16.38
N LEU A 360 2.77 -0.88 -15.06
CA LEU A 360 3.53 -1.99 -14.47
C LEU A 360 2.94 -3.35 -14.88
N HIS A 361 1.62 -3.46 -14.95
CA HIS A 361 0.95 -4.65 -15.47
C HIS A 361 1.35 -4.98 -16.91
N ARG A 362 1.29 -4.00 -17.82
CA ARG A 362 1.66 -4.18 -19.23
C ARG A 362 3.12 -4.60 -19.40
N GLN A 363 3.99 -4.24 -18.46
CA GLN A 363 5.41 -4.59 -18.47
C GLN A 363 5.72 -5.93 -17.76
N GLY A 364 4.70 -6.59 -17.20
CA GLY A 364 4.87 -7.86 -16.48
C GLY A 364 5.39 -7.74 -15.05
N ALA A 365 5.52 -6.53 -14.49
CA ALA A 365 6.06 -6.32 -13.14
C ALA A 365 5.09 -6.75 -12.03
N LEU A 366 3.79 -6.66 -12.29
CA LEU A 366 2.69 -7.11 -11.44
C LEU A 366 1.54 -7.59 -12.32
N ARG A 367 0.60 -8.35 -11.78
CA ARG A 367 -0.65 -8.67 -12.48
C ARG A 367 -1.80 -7.87 -11.92
N LEU A 368 -2.56 -7.17 -12.77
CA LEU A 368 -3.71 -6.37 -12.37
C LEU A 368 -4.97 -7.04 -12.91
N HIS A 369 -5.86 -7.46 -12.02
CA HIS A 369 -7.13 -8.09 -12.36
C HIS A 369 -8.26 -7.06 -12.27
N THR A 370 -8.94 -6.84 -13.40
CA THR A 370 -10.05 -5.88 -13.52
C THR A 370 -11.32 -6.50 -14.11
N GLY A 371 -11.41 -7.83 -14.09
CA GLY A 371 -12.51 -8.59 -14.67
C GLY A 371 -12.75 -9.89 -13.91
N THR A 372 -13.55 -10.79 -14.49
CA THR A 372 -13.83 -12.10 -13.91
C THR A 372 -12.59 -12.98 -13.89
N CYS A 373 -12.49 -13.85 -12.89
CA CYS A 373 -11.48 -14.90 -12.82
C CYS A 373 -12.05 -16.21 -13.37
N ASP A 374 -11.33 -16.85 -14.29
CA ASP A 374 -11.71 -18.17 -14.80
C ASP A 374 -11.33 -19.24 -13.78
N THR A 375 -12.33 -19.90 -13.17
CA THR A 375 -12.13 -20.99 -12.21
C THR A 375 -11.63 -22.29 -12.87
N GLU A 376 -11.70 -22.42 -14.20
CA GLU A 376 -11.41 -23.67 -14.92
C GLU A 376 -9.95 -23.87 -15.34
N ARG A 377 -9.07 -22.88 -15.20
CA ARG A 377 -7.65 -23.01 -15.59
C ARG A 377 -6.77 -23.52 -14.45
N ARG A 378 -7.13 -24.66 -13.84
CA ARG A 378 -6.12 -25.49 -13.14
C ARG A 378 -5.57 -26.49 -14.16
N PRO A 379 -4.25 -26.55 -14.40
CA PRO A 379 -3.69 -27.69 -15.10
C PRO A 379 -4.02 -28.94 -14.29
N GLN A 380 -4.77 -29.89 -14.86
CA GLN A 380 -5.07 -31.21 -14.30
C GLN A 380 -3.82 -32.09 -14.05
N LYS A 381 -2.60 -31.53 -14.00
CA LYS A 381 -1.36 -32.31 -13.96
C LYS A 381 -0.90 -32.77 -12.56
N GLU A 382 -1.61 -32.45 -11.48
CA GLU A 382 -1.18 -32.87 -10.12
C GLU A 382 -2.15 -33.81 -9.39
N LEU A 383 -3.25 -34.26 -10.00
CA LEU A 383 -4.15 -35.23 -9.36
C LEU A 383 -3.91 -36.70 -9.77
N GLN A 384 -2.73 -37.03 -10.33
CA GLN A 384 -2.34 -38.41 -10.67
C GLN A 384 -0.99 -38.87 -10.08
N ARG A 385 -0.44 -38.17 -9.09
CA ARG A 385 0.68 -38.68 -8.30
C ARG A 385 0.52 -38.37 -6.82
N LYS A 386 -0.21 -39.23 -6.12
CA LYS A 386 0.19 -39.83 -4.85
C LYS A 386 -0.78 -40.94 -4.47
#